data_AF-A0A2N0PW57-F1
#
_entry.id   AF-A0A2N0PW57-F1
#
_cell.length_a   1.000
_cell.length_b   1.000
_cell.length_c   1.000
_cell.angle_alpha   90.00
_cell.angle_beta   90.00
_cell.angle_gamma   90.00
#
_symmetry.space_group_name_H-M   'P 1'
#
loop_
_entity.id
_entity.type
_entity.pdbx_description
1 polymer ?
#
loop_
_entity_poly.entity_id
_entity_poly.type
_entity_poly.pdbx_seq_one_letter_code
_entity_poly.pdbx_strand_id
1 'polypeptide(L)'
;MFHQLCDEKGATISIARIKDSKQIVGGYNPLSWNSNGSYMNTSESFLFYITDVGNLSSAKIGRVFRYHQNAIYGDSGYGPTFGNGHDLYAQNKSWSASNGNAYTNINIPSSFTIDEYEVFQVAKKSL
;
A
#
# COMPACT_ATOMS: atom_id res chain seq x y z
N MET A 1 -7.49 14.16 1.26
CA MET A 1 -6.93 14.06 2.63
C MET A 1 -5.55 13.42 2.62
N PHE A 2 -5.37 12.20 2.09
CA PHE A 2 -4.06 11.50 2.11
C PHE A 2 -2.89 12.35 1.59
N HIS A 3 -2.97 12.84 0.35
CA HIS A 3 -1.90 13.62 -0.28
C HIS A 3 -1.56 14.92 0.45
N GLN A 4 -2.54 15.57 1.09
CA GLN A 4 -2.29 16.77 1.91
C GLN A 4 -1.42 16.48 3.14
N LEU A 5 -1.42 15.24 3.64
CA LEU A 5 -0.71 14.83 4.85
C LEU A 5 0.59 14.05 4.55
N CYS A 6 0.63 13.31 3.43
CA CYS A 6 1.67 12.31 3.17
C CYS A 6 2.64 12.69 2.03
N ASP A 7 2.29 13.66 1.17
CA ASP A 7 3.18 14.09 0.10
C ASP A 7 4.48 14.67 0.66
N GLU A 8 5.58 14.39 -0.04
CA GLU A 8 6.93 14.88 0.28
C GLU A 8 7.48 14.46 1.66
N LYS A 9 6.85 13.51 2.35
CA LYS A 9 7.28 13.04 3.69
C LYS A 9 8.34 11.94 3.65
N GLY A 10 8.84 11.54 2.49
CA GLY A 10 9.74 10.41 2.35
C GLY A 10 9.03 9.08 2.59
N ALA A 11 9.79 8.09 3.06
CA ALA A 11 9.31 6.73 3.20
C ALA A 11 8.13 6.62 4.19
N THR A 12 7.14 5.82 3.85
CA THR A 12 5.93 5.61 4.67
C THR A 12 5.47 4.15 4.64
N ILE A 13 4.75 3.76 5.68
CA ILE A 13 3.97 2.51 5.71
C ILE A 13 2.50 2.86 5.96
N SER A 14 1.63 2.37 5.09
CA SER A 14 0.17 2.48 5.23
C SER A 14 -0.38 1.17 5.77
N ILE A 15 -1.27 1.25 6.78
CA ILE A 15 -1.85 0.11 7.48
C ILE A 15 -3.36 0.32 7.55
N ALA A 16 -4.15 -0.61 7.01
CA ALA A 16 -5.61 -0.52 7.01
C ALA A 16 -6.26 -1.78 7.62
N ARG A 17 -7.27 -1.57 8.46
CA ARG A 17 -8.07 -2.65 9.05
C ARG A 17 -9.32 -2.89 8.21
N ILE A 18 -9.45 -4.10 7.66
CA ILE A 18 -10.63 -4.47 6.87
C ILE A 18 -11.83 -4.55 7.81
N LYS A 19 -12.92 -3.90 7.41
CA LYS A 19 -14.14 -3.75 8.21
C LYS A 19 -14.69 -5.10 8.67
N ASP A 20 -15.15 -5.14 9.93
CA ASP A 20 -15.79 -6.31 10.55
C ASP A 20 -14.92 -7.58 10.50
N SER A 21 -13.58 -7.43 10.51
CA SER A 21 -12.64 -8.54 10.39
C SER A 21 -11.40 -8.38 11.27
N LYS A 22 -10.62 -9.47 11.37
CA LYS A 22 -9.28 -9.48 11.96
C LYS A 22 -8.17 -9.27 10.93
N GLN A 23 -8.52 -8.80 9.73
CA GLN A 23 -7.60 -8.71 8.62
C GLN A 23 -6.98 -7.31 8.54
N ILE A 24 -5.68 -7.27 8.27
CA ILE A 24 -4.93 -6.03 8.01
C ILE A 24 -4.29 -6.13 6.63
N VAL A 25 -4.36 -5.03 5.88
CA VAL A 25 -3.73 -4.88 4.57
C VAL A 25 -3.00 -3.55 4.50
N GLY A 26 -1.93 -3.49 3.71
CA GLY A 26 -1.22 -2.24 3.53
C GLY A 26 -0.02 -2.38 2.61
N GLY A 27 0.80 -1.33 2.63
CA GLY A 27 2.01 -1.28 1.83
C GLY A 27 3.03 -0.28 2.35
N TYR A 28 4.29 -0.59 2.07
CA TYR A 28 5.44 0.28 2.32
C TYR A 28 5.86 0.96 1.02
N ASN A 29 5.95 2.28 1.06
CA ASN A 29 6.54 3.10 0.01
C ASN A 29 7.88 3.68 0.50
N PRO A 30 9.02 3.35 -0.12
CA PRO A 30 10.33 3.90 0.23
C PRO A 30 10.57 5.33 -0.28
N LEU A 31 9.70 5.84 -1.16
CA LEU A 31 9.81 7.15 -1.78
C LEU A 31 8.88 8.16 -1.08
N SER A 32 9.07 9.44 -1.37
CA SER A 32 8.05 10.46 -1.11
C SER A 32 6.85 10.25 -2.04
N TRP A 33 5.64 10.38 -1.51
CA TRP A 33 4.43 10.50 -2.33
C TRP A 33 4.42 11.83 -3.10
N ASN A 34 3.69 11.85 -4.20
CA ASN A 34 3.36 13.03 -4.98
C ASN A 34 1.89 12.95 -5.42
N SER A 35 1.39 14.02 -6.04
CA SER A 35 -0.01 14.16 -6.47
C SER A 35 -0.14 14.60 -7.94
N ASN A 36 0.86 14.29 -8.78
CA ASN A 36 0.93 14.73 -10.18
C ASN A 36 0.30 13.74 -11.19
N GLY A 37 -0.31 12.65 -10.72
CA GLY A 37 -0.93 11.63 -11.56
C GLY A 37 0.08 10.71 -12.26
N SER A 38 1.31 10.60 -11.75
CA SER A 38 2.38 9.79 -12.36
C SER A 38 2.75 8.55 -11.54
N TYR A 39 3.29 7.56 -12.25
CA TYR A 39 3.94 6.42 -11.64
C TYR A 39 5.36 6.76 -11.16
N MET A 40 5.82 6.07 -10.10
CA MET A 40 7.16 6.20 -9.55
C MET A 40 7.87 4.84 -9.51
N ASN A 41 9.17 4.88 -9.76
CA ASN A 41 10.03 3.71 -9.89
C ASN A 41 10.61 3.26 -8.55
N THR A 42 10.34 2.02 -8.14
CA THR A 42 11.05 1.37 -7.02
C THR A 42 10.91 -0.15 -7.04
N SER A 43 11.96 -0.85 -6.61
CA SER A 43 11.95 -2.29 -6.30
C SER A 43 11.79 -2.58 -4.80
N GLU A 44 11.93 -1.56 -3.96
CA GLU A 44 12.03 -1.70 -2.50
C GLU A 44 10.69 -1.56 -1.78
N SER A 45 9.62 -1.21 -2.50
CA SER A 45 8.27 -1.24 -1.97
C SER A 45 7.76 -2.66 -1.79
N PHE A 46 6.83 -2.84 -0.86
CA PHE A 46 6.15 -4.10 -0.67
C PHE A 46 4.71 -3.89 -0.20
N LEU A 47 3.85 -4.81 -0.56
CA LEU A 47 2.52 -4.97 0.01
C LEU A 47 2.57 -6.00 1.13
N PHE A 48 1.65 -5.91 2.08
CA PHE A 48 1.47 -6.95 3.09
C PHE A 48 -0.01 -7.21 3.34
N TYR A 49 -0.30 -8.45 3.75
CA TYR A 49 -1.63 -8.89 4.10
C TYR A 49 -1.56 -9.89 5.25
N ILE A 50 -2.30 -9.59 6.33
CA ILE A 50 -2.41 -10.41 7.54
C ILE A 50 -3.86 -10.86 7.62
N THR A 51 -4.11 -12.16 7.55
CA THR A 51 -5.50 -12.66 7.56
C THR A 51 -6.08 -12.78 8.97
N ASP A 52 -5.22 -12.86 9.99
CA ASP A 52 -5.62 -12.84 11.39
C ASP A 52 -4.54 -12.15 12.24
N VAL A 53 -4.86 -10.98 12.79
CA VAL A 53 -3.97 -10.24 13.71
C VAL A 53 -3.61 -11.01 14.98
N GLY A 54 -4.41 -12.01 15.38
CA GLY A 54 -4.08 -12.92 16.48
C GLY A 54 -3.03 -13.97 16.11
N ASN A 55 -2.67 -14.10 14.82
CA ASN A 55 -1.72 -15.07 14.32
C ASN A 55 -0.80 -14.43 13.26
N LEU A 56 0.34 -13.90 13.72
CA LEU A 56 1.32 -13.24 12.84
C LEU A 56 1.93 -14.17 11.79
N SER A 57 1.90 -15.50 11.99
CA SER A 57 2.32 -16.47 10.96
C SER A 57 1.42 -16.46 9.72
N SER A 58 0.26 -15.81 9.80
CA SER A 58 -0.62 -15.59 8.65
C SER A 58 -0.18 -14.44 7.74
N ALA A 59 0.81 -13.65 8.16
CA ALA A 59 1.31 -12.51 7.41
C ALA A 59 1.98 -12.94 6.11
N LYS A 60 1.62 -12.25 5.02
CA LYS A 60 2.21 -12.41 3.70
C LYS A 60 2.81 -11.09 3.24
N ILE A 61 3.94 -11.16 2.54
CA ILE A 61 4.60 -10.00 1.93
C ILE A 61 4.61 -10.19 0.42
N GLY A 62 4.05 -9.22 -0.29
CA GLY A 62 4.10 -9.12 -1.73
C GLY A 62 5.20 -8.16 -2.14
N ARG A 63 6.20 -8.62 -2.89
CA ARG A 63 7.30 -7.76 -3.35
C ARG A 63 7.13 -7.40 -4.82
N VAL A 64 7.64 -6.24 -5.21
CA VAL A 64 7.75 -5.88 -6.63
C VAL A 64 8.61 -6.94 -7.33
N PHE A 65 8.07 -7.56 -8.38
CA PHE A 65 8.79 -8.58 -9.17
C PHE A 65 8.85 -8.25 -10.66
N ARG A 66 8.03 -7.31 -11.12
CA ARG A 66 8.05 -6.75 -12.48
C ARG A 66 7.42 -5.36 -12.48
N TYR A 67 7.56 -4.63 -13.58
CA TYR A 67 7.01 -3.28 -13.74
C TYR A 67 7.38 -2.32 -12.61
N HIS A 68 8.62 -2.40 -12.12
CA HIS A 68 9.11 -1.59 -11.00
C HIS A 68 9.00 -0.08 -11.28
N GLN A 69 9.05 0.34 -12.55
CA GLN A 69 8.82 1.71 -12.98
C GLN A 69 7.38 2.21 -12.76
N ASN A 70 6.47 1.32 -12.38
CA ASN A 70 5.07 1.55 -12.06
C ASN A 70 4.71 1.09 -10.64
N ALA A 71 5.67 1.02 -9.71
CA ALA A 71 5.46 0.43 -8.39
C ALA A 71 4.57 1.27 -7.46
N ILE A 72 4.58 2.60 -7.60
CA ILE A 72 3.78 3.54 -6.80
C ILE A 72 3.08 4.50 -7.73
N TYR A 73 1.84 4.88 -7.43
CA TYR A 73 1.07 5.84 -8.22
C TYR A 73 0.63 7.02 -7.33
N GLY A 74 0.92 8.25 -7.78
CA GLY A 74 0.66 9.47 -7.02
C GLY A 74 -0.39 10.36 -7.67
N ASP A 75 -1.65 9.91 -7.68
CA ASP A 75 -2.78 10.71 -8.18
C ASP A 75 -3.60 11.26 -7.01
N SER A 76 -3.85 12.58 -7.05
CA SER A 76 -4.53 13.32 -5.98
C SER A 76 -5.95 12.83 -5.65
N GLY A 77 -6.60 12.10 -6.56
CA GLY A 77 -7.93 11.50 -6.38
C GLY A 77 -7.94 10.20 -5.58
N TYR A 78 -6.78 9.63 -5.28
CA TYR A 78 -6.64 8.40 -4.50
C TYR A 78 -5.96 8.64 -3.14
N GLY A 79 -5.98 7.59 -2.31
CA GLY A 79 -5.07 7.46 -1.17
C GLY A 79 -3.81 6.69 -1.57
N PRO A 80 -3.21 5.91 -0.65
CA PRO A 80 -2.02 5.13 -0.98
C PRO A 80 -2.33 4.15 -2.11
N THR A 81 -1.52 4.19 -3.17
CA THR A 81 -1.71 3.41 -4.39
C THR A 81 -0.41 2.76 -4.86
N PHE A 82 -0.47 1.45 -5.04
CA PHE A 82 0.67 0.59 -5.35
C PHE A 82 0.41 -0.21 -6.64
N GLY A 83 1.42 -0.25 -7.50
CA GLY A 83 1.55 -1.20 -8.58
C GLY A 83 0.95 -0.77 -9.91
N ASN A 84 1.47 -1.37 -10.98
CA ASN A 84 0.95 -1.19 -12.32
C ASN A 84 -0.47 -1.74 -12.36
N GLY A 85 -1.47 -0.94 -12.70
CA GLY A 85 -2.87 -1.41 -12.67
C GLY A 85 -3.45 -1.61 -11.27
N HIS A 86 -2.88 -0.93 -10.27
CA HIS A 86 -3.39 -0.85 -8.90
C HIS A 86 -3.48 -2.22 -8.20
N ASP A 87 -2.32 -2.85 -7.98
CA ASP A 87 -2.20 -4.05 -7.13
C ASP A 87 -2.82 -3.84 -5.75
N LEU A 88 -2.76 -2.61 -5.22
CA LEU A 88 -3.55 -2.13 -4.09
C LEU A 88 -3.80 -0.63 -4.23
N TYR A 89 -5.05 -0.18 -4.06
CA TYR A 89 -5.36 1.25 -4.02
C TYR A 89 -6.51 1.57 -3.07
N ALA A 90 -6.47 2.81 -2.58
CA ALA A 90 -7.45 3.36 -1.66
C ALA A 90 -8.27 4.45 -2.34
N GLN A 91 -9.60 4.37 -2.22
CA GLN A 91 -10.53 5.44 -2.57
C GLN A 91 -11.46 5.68 -1.38
N ASN A 92 -11.09 6.62 -0.52
CA ASN A 92 -11.73 6.85 0.79
C ASN A 92 -11.70 5.57 1.65
N LYS A 93 -12.87 5.08 2.09
CA LYS A 93 -13.01 3.85 2.89
C LYS A 93 -13.15 2.59 2.03
N SER A 94 -13.21 2.72 0.71
CA SER A 94 -13.28 1.58 -0.22
C SER A 94 -11.90 1.35 -0.80
N TRP A 95 -11.37 0.15 -0.61
CA TRP A 95 -10.07 -0.26 -1.11
C TRP A 95 -10.27 -1.41 -2.10
N SER A 96 -9.34 -1.55 -3.02
CA SER A 96 -9.40 -2.60 -4.02
C SER A 96 -8.00 -3.04 -4.43
N ALA A 97 -7.90 -4.29 -4.89
CA ALA A 97 -6.63 -4.94 -5.17
C ALA A 97 -6.70 -5.77 -6.45
N SER A 98 -5.72 -5.58 -7.32
CA SER A 98 -5.52 -6.35 -8.54
C SER A 98 -4.27 -7.21 -8.41
N ASN A 99 -4.39 -8.32 -7.68
CA ASN A 99 -3.23 -9.13 -7.30
C ASN A 99 -2.40 -9.61 -8.51
N GLY A 100 -1.07 -9.58 -8.36
CA GLY A 100 -0.16 -10.27 -9.26
C GLY A 100 0.27 -9.46 -10.49
N ASN A 101 0.07 -8.14 -10.51
CA ASN A 101 0.54 -7.32 -11.61
C ASN A 101 1.99 -6.87 -11.39
N ALA A 102 2.26 -5.83 -10.61
CA ALA A 102 3.63 -5.44 -10.27
C ALA A 102 4.16 -6.17 -9.03
N TYR A 103 3.28 -6.58 -8.11
CA TYR A 103 3.63 -7.23 -6.85
C TYR A 103 3.28 -8.72 -6.88
N THR A 104 4.09 -9.57 -6.23
CA THR A 104 3.79 -11.00 -6.12
C THR A 104 2.43 -11.20 -5.45
N ASN A 105 1.61 -12.09 -6.00
CA ASN A 105 0.25 -12.32 -5.50
C ASN A 105 0.26 -12.86 -4.05
N ILE A 106 -0.37 -12.12 -3.14
CA ILE A 106 -0.55 -12.48 -1.72
C ILE A 106 -2.01 -12.70 -1.33
N ASN A 107 -2.92 -12.76 -2.31
CA ASN A 107 -4.35 -13.00 -2.18
C ASN A 107 -5.08 -11.95 -1.32
N ILE A 108 -4.80 -10.66 -1.54
CA ILE A 108 -5.61 -9.58 -0.97
C ILE A 108 -7.02 -9.65 -1.60
N PRO A 109 -8.12 -9.48 -0.85
CA PRO A 109 -9.47 -9.43 -1.42
C PRO A 109 -9.59 -8.34 -2.49
N SER A 110 -10.30 -8.61 -3.59
CA SER A 110 -10.34 -7.72 -4.75
C SER A 110 -11.01 -6.37 -4.47
N SER A 111 -12.02 -6.35 -3.60
CA SER A 111 -12.70 -5.13 -3.14
C SER A 111 -13.19 -5.31 -1.72
N PHE A 112 -12.98 -4.31 -0.88
CA PHE A 112 -13.36 -4.35 0.54
C PHE A 112 -13.49 -2.93 1.09
N THR A 113 -14.17 -2.83 2.24
CA THR A 113 -14.22 -1.59 3.01
C THR A 113 -13.35 -1.70 4.25
N ILE A 114 -12.90 -0.57 4.75
CA ILE A 114 -12.05 -0.48 5.93
C ILE A 114 -12.76 0.31 7.03
N ASP A 115 -12.46 -0.01 8.28
CA ASP A 115 -12.91 0.80 9.41
C ASP A 115 -12.08 2.08 9.50
N GLU A 116 -10.76 1.90 9.44
CA GLU A 116 -9.73 2.93 9.53
C GLU A 116 -8.45 2.51 8.79
N TYR A 117 -7.61 3.51 8.50
CA TYR A 117 -6.23 3.29 8.09
C TYR A 117 -5.33 4.37 8.70
N GLU A 118 -4.08 3.99 8.94
CA GLU A 118 -3.04 4.84 9.50
C GLU A 118 -1.84 4.85 8.57
N VAL A 119 -1.11 5.96 8.54
CA VAL A 119 0.09 6.12 7.72
C VAL A 119 1.20 6.62 8.61
N PHE A 120 2.29 5.88 8.66
CA PHE A 120 3.45 6.19 9.48
C PHE A 120 4.65 6.52 8.60
N GLN A 121 5.35 7.60 8.93
CA GLN A 121 6.64 7.91 8.33
C GLN A 121 7.69 6.91 8.84
N VAL A 122 8.53 6.40 7.94
CA VAL A 122 9.60 5.47 8.25
C VAL A 122 10.94 6.21 8.21
N ALA A 123 11.52 6.43 9.38
CA ALA A 123 12.86 6.97 9.51
C ALA A 123 13.89 5.84 9.54
N LYS A 124 14.97 5.97 8.74
CA LYS A 124 16.12 5.09 8.89
C LYS A 124 16.79 5.40 10.23
N LYS A 125 17.03 4.37 11.03
CA LYS A 125 17.91 4.50 12.19
C LYS A 125 19.34 4.60 11.68
N SER A 126 19.99 5.74 11.91
CA SER A 126 21.44 5.84 11.76
C SER A 126 22.05 4.90 12.81
N LEU A 127 22.83 3.92 12.35
CA LEU A 127 23.60 3.03 13.21
C LEU A 127 24.80 3.76 13.78
#